data_AF-A0A847LT68-F1
#
_entry.id   AF-A0A847LT68-F1
#
_cell.length_a   1.000
_cell.length_b   1.000
_cell.length_c   1.000
_cell.angle_alpha   90.00
_cell.angle_beta   90.00
_cell.angle_gamma   90.00
#
_symmetry.space_group_name_H-M   'P 1'
#
loop_
_entity.id
_entity.type
_entity.pdbx_description
1 polymer ?
#
loop_
_entity_poly.entity_id
_entity_poly.type
_entity_poly.pdbx_seq_one_letter_code
_entity_poly.pdbx_strand_id
1 'polypeptide(L)'
;MLFYNIRYKRNGYKIPKGPVLFLSNHSSNPDGLWVMGLALSKTIFFVVNEELFANKFFRIFTSGVAQFIKRSTSLNDVGHIRELRRYVKQGRSVGIFPAGDIGMFGESLPVDESIAKLAKMLDVPIVTTKITGAALRAQRTIKKMRRSKITYHITDVISVEDVRSLTNESLHERIVQGIEHNEPEWQKEQMIKLKTKRKLAEHYELGLFLCPKCDHYETLKSNNNDINCLNCDFKVTVNRYDQLDYYEVNPTYPTFINANDWDKWQLEKLKEKIDNWDDHNTPIAYRENLYYNEVKKDEIFQPYSEKNAKACSFAIFLDKIVLTSDKGEIIHELYFENSDIYRILVQYKDVYELDFGEYRLRVFSKQKDFPAHMYIEASRHLLHKNNVIISTR
;
A
#
# COMPACT_ATOMS: atom_id res chain seq x y z
N MET A 1 7.67 -0.58 23.85
CA MET A 1 7.70 0.59 22.95
C MET A 1 9.11 1.02 22.49
N LEU A 2 10.19 0.27 22.81
CA LEU A 2 11.59 0.74 22.76
C LEU A 2 12.50 -0.15 21.88
N PHE A 3 12.22 -0.34 20.58
CA PHE A 3 13.11 -1.15 19.71
C PHE A 3 13.09 -0.74 18.23
N TYR A 4 13.10 0.55 17.92
CA TYR A 4 13.46 0.97 16.57
C TYR A 4 14.95 1.36 16.59
N ASN A 5 15.78 0.65 15.84
CA ASN A 5 17.15 1.09 15.57
C ASN A 5 17.09 2.13 14.45
N ILE A 6 16.64 3.33 14.81
CA ILE A 6 16.43 4.45 13.90
C ILE A 6 17.69 5.27 13.80
N ARG A 7 18.03 5.64 12.57
CA ARG A 7 19.07 6.62 12.29
C ARG A 7 18.49 7.75 11.45
N TYR A 8 18.98 8.94 11.73
CA TYR A 8 18.65 10.15 11.00
C TYR A 8 19.89 10.64 10.29
N LYS A 9 19.81 10.79 8.97
CA LYS A 9 20.90 11.32 8.14
C LYS A 9 20.40 12.55 7.38
N ARG A 10 20.98 13.71 7.67
CA ARG A 10 20.65 14.95 6.94
C ARG A 10 21.46 15.12 5.66
N ASN A 11 22.51 14.33 5.44
CA ASN A 11 23.34 14.35 4.23
C ASN A 11 23.86 15.76 3.84
N GLY A 12 24.21 16.58 4.83
CA GLY A 12 24.69 17.95 4.61
C GLY A 12 23.59 18.98 4.34
N TYR A 13 22.35 18.57 4.12
CA TYR A 13 21.23 19.49 3.90
C TYR A 13 20.84 20.26 5.16
N LYS A 14 20.49 21.53 4.95
CA LYS A 14 19.92 22.42 5.98
C LYS A 14 18.45 22.63 5.67
N ILE A 15 17.59 22.30 6.62
CA ILE A 15 16.15 22.54 6.50
C ILE A 15 15.91 24.06 6.57
N PRO A 16 15.20 24.66 5.58
CA PRO A 16 14.92 26.10 5.56
C PRO A 16 14.20 26.60 6.82
N LYS A 17 14.40 27.89 7.15
CA LYS A 17 13.59 28.59 8.15
C LYS A 17 12.16 28.77 7.62
N GLY A 18 11.17 28.85 8.51
CA GLY A 18 9.75 28.98 8.11
C GLY A 18 9.08 27.66 7.71
N PRO A 19 7.86 27.73 7.11
CA PRO A 19 7.12 26.55 6.68
C PRO A 19 7.81 25.87 5.49
N VAL A 20 7.71 24.54 5.45
CA VAL A 20 8.24 23.69 4.35
C VAL A 20 7.28 22.54 4.11
N LEU A 21 7.29 22.01 2.89
CA LEU A 21 6.58 20.79 2.50
C LEU A 21 7.53 19.59 2.59
N PHE A 22 7.26 18.63 3.46
CA PHE A 22 7.97 17.36 3.52
C PHE A 22 7.33 16.34 2.59
N LEU A 23 8.12 15.74 1.70
CA LEU A 23 7.69 14.65 0.82
C LEU A 23 8.57 13.43 1.05
N SER A 24 7.97 12.26 1.18
CA SER A 24 8.70 11.01 1.46
C SER A 24 8.07 9.81 0.78
N ASN A 25 8.85 8.77 0.49
CA ASN A 25 8.29 7.45 0.25
C ASN A 25 7.56 6.95 1.50
N HIS A 26 6.60 6.05 1.30
CA HIS A 26 5.86 5.38 2.37
C HIS A 26 6.18 3.88 2.36
N SER A 27 6.79 3.40 3.44
CA SER A 27 7.27 2.04 3.61
C SER A 27 6.63 1.33 4.80
N SER A 28 6.07 2.06 5.77
CA SER A 28 5.42 1.49 6.95
C SER A 28 4.45 2.49 7.62
N ASN A 29 3.40 1.98 8.27
CA ASN A 29 2.41 2.82 8.98
C ASN A 29 3.00 3.90 9.92
N PRO A 30 4.05 3.65 10.72
CA PRO A 30 4.60 4.66 11.63
C PRO A 30 5.54 5.68 10.97
N ASP A 31 5.72 5.67 9.65
CA ASP A 31 6.69 6.54 8.97
C ASP A 31 6.50 8.02 9.29
N GLY A 32 5.26 8.52 9.26
CA GLY A 32 4.96 9.92 9.55
C GLY A 32 5.45 10.37 10.92
N LEU A 33 5.35 9.51 11.93
CA LEU A 33 5.87 9.80 13.27
C LEU A 33 7.40 9.89 13.28
N TRP A 34 8.07 9.00 12.55
CA TRP A 34 9.52 8.91 12.60
C TRP A 34 10.23 9.93 11.72
N VAL A 35 9.64 10.31 10.58
CA VAL A 35 10.17 11.38 9.71
C VAL A 35 10.31 12.69 10.48
N MET A 36 9.44 12.98 11.45
CA MET A 36 9.54 14.16 12.31
C MET A 36 10.88 14.25 13.05
N GLY A 37 11.53 13.12 13.34
CA GLY A 37 12.85 13.10 13.96
C GLY A 37 13.98 13.71 13.11
N LEU A 38 13.79 13.84 11.79
CA LEU A 38 14.74 14.58 10.93
C LEU A 38 14.73 16.09 11.21
N ALA A 39 13.61 16.59 11.71
CA ALA A 39 13.29 18.01 11.83
C ALA A 39 12.77 18.37 13.22
N LEU A 40 13.48 17.98 14.28
CA LEU A 40 13.07 18.23 15.68
C LEU A 40 12.77 19.70 16.01
N SER A 41 13.24 20.65 15.21
CA SER A 41 12.94 22.08 15.35
C SER A 41 11.60 22.51 14.71
N LYS A 42 10.85 21.58 14.10
CA LYS A 42 9.60 21.86 13.39
C LYS A 42 8.53 20.86 13.77
N THR A 43 7.30 21.34 13.94
CA THR A 43 6.11 20.50 13.93
C THR A 43 5.65 20.31 12.49
N ILE A 44 5.59 19.06 12.03
CA ILE A 44 5.14 18.69 10.69
C ILE A 44 3.76 18.07 10.79
N PHE A 45 2.81 18.62 10.04
CA PHE A 45 1.43 18.14 9.98
C PHE A 45 1.26 17.22 8.77
N PHE A 46 1.26 15.91 9.02
CA PHE A 46 1.11 14.92 7.94
C PHE A 46 -0.36 14.68 7.57
N VAL A 47 -0.61 14.47 6.28
CA VAL A 47 -1.92 14.03 5.78
C VAL A 47 -2.11 12.54 6.08
N VAL A 48 -3.23 12.20 6.70
CA VAL A 48 -3.57 10.83 7.13
C VAL A 48 -5.03 10.53 6.81
N ASN A 49 -5.32 9.32 6.35
CA ASN A 49 -6.67 8.86 6.07
C ASN A 49 -7.56 8.92 7.33
N GLU A 50 -8.77 9.44 7.19
CA GLU A 50 -9.71 9.61 8.29
C GLU A 50 -10.08 8.29 9.01
N GLU A 51 -10.04 7.14 8.33
CA GLU A 51 -10.34 5.84 8.94
C GLU A 51 -9.40 5.50 10.11
N LEU A 52 -8.16 5.99 10.08
CA LEU A 52 -7.23 5.80 11.18
C LEU A 52 -7.71 6.49 12.46
N PHE A 53 -8.51 7.56 12.36
CA PHE A 53 -9.09 8.26 13.51
C PHE A 53 -10.26 7.51 14.15
N ALA A 54 -10.81 6.48 13.48
CA ALA A 54 -11.79 5.59 14.07
C ALA A 54 -11.17 4.77 15.22
N ASN A 55 -9.86 4.49 15.16
CA ASN A 55 -9.15 3.84 16.23
C ASN A 55 -9.00 4.78 17.43
N LYS A 56 -9.62 4.43 18.56
CA LYS A 56 -9.60 5.22 19.81
C LYS A 56 -8.18 5.53 20.30
N PHE A 57 -7.24 4.60 20.18
CA PHE A 57 -5.85 4.83 20.60
C PHE A 57 -5.14 5.84 19.70
N PHE A 58 -5.36 5.74 18.38
CA PHE A 58 -4.82 6.71 17.44
C PHE A 58 -5.41 8.09 17.72
N ARG A 59 -6.73 8.19 17.93
CA ARG A 59 -7.40 9.45 18.28
C ARG A 59 -6.83 10.12 19.54
N ILE A 60 -6.55 9.34 20.58
CA ILE A 60 -5.93 9.86 21.82
C ILE A 60 -4.50 10.34 21.52
N PHE A 61 -3.72 9.56 20.76
CA PHE A 61 -2.36 9.92 20.37
C PHE A 61 -2.31 11.22 19.54
N THR A 62 -3.22 11.38 18.57
CA THR A 62 -3.27 12.56 17.71
C THR A 62 -3.79 13.81 18.43
N SER A 63 -4.57 13.64 19.49
CA SER A 63 -5.04 14.76 20.33
C SER A 63 -3.97 15.33 21.27
N GLY A 64 -2.88 14.61 21.53
CA GLY A 64 -1.87 14.99 22.53
C GLY A 64 -0.41 15.03 22.09
N VAL A 65 -0.03 14.36 20.98
CA VAL A 65 1.39 14.17 20.61
C VAL A 65 1.72 14.61 19.18
N ALA A 66 0.89 14.29 18.20
CA ALA A 66 1.12 14.64 16.80
C ALA A 66 -0.19 15.08 16.13
N GLN A 67 -0.21 16.30 15.56
CA GLN A 67 -1.37 16.82 14.86
C GLN A 67 -1.29 16.39 13.38
N PHE A 68 -2.36 15.75 12.90
CA PHE A 68 -2.47 15.24 11.54
C PHE A 68 -3.61 15.92 10.81
N ILE A 69 -3.46 16.07 9.49
CA ILE A 69 -4.51 16.58 8.60
C ILE A 69 -5.32 15.38 8.14
N LYS A 70 -6.63 15.41 8.39
CA LYS A 70 -7.54 14.36 7.93
C LYS A 70 -7.73 14.48 6.42
N ARG A 71 -7.55 13.38 5.70
CA ARG A 71 -8.01 13.21 4.32
C ARG A 71 -9.25 12.35 4.34
N SER A 72 -10.36 12.88 3.84
CA SER A 72 -11.59 12.10 3.72
C SER A 72 -11.45 10.97 2.70
N THR A 73 -12.24 9.93 2.88
CA THR A 73 -12.44 8.87 1.90
C THR A 73 -13.25 9.33 0.69
N SER A 74 -13.92 10.48 0.75
CA SER A 74 -14.68 11.06 -0.36
C SER A 74 -13.75 11.66 -1.42
N LEU A 75 -13.87 11.23 -2.67
CA LEU A 75 -13.03 11.70 -3.78
C LEU A 75 -13.17 13.21 -4.06
N ASN A 76 -14.32 13.79 -3.74
CA ASN A 76 -14.60 15.21 -3.95
C ASN A 76 -14.11 16.09 -2.79
N ASP A 77 -13.58 15.51 -1.72
CA ASP A 77 -13.13 16.27 -0.55
C ASP A 77 -11.72 16.84 -0.71
N VAL A 78 -11.65 18.07 -1.21
CA VAL A 78 -10.44 18.90 -1.22
C VAL A 78 -10.17 19.60 0.12
N GLY A 79 -10.91 19.28 1.19
CA GLY A 79 -10.77 19.87 2.52
C GLY A 79 -9.36 19.76 3.10
N HIS A 80 -8.71 18.63 2.86
CA HIS A 80 -7.31 18.41 3.26
C HIS A 80 -6.34 19.39 2.58
N ILE A 81 -6.59 19.79 1.32
CA ILE A 81 -5.79 20.80 0.60
C ILE A 81 -5.97 22.19 1.24
N ARG A 82 -7.20 22.53 1.64
CA ARG A 82 -7.50 23.79 2.34
C ARG A 82 -6.80 23.85 3.71
N GLU A 83 -6.82 22.74 4.45
CA GLU A 83 -6.09 22.58 5.72
C GLU A 83 -4.58 22.75 5.54
N LEU A 84 -3.97 22.10 4.53
CA LEU A 84 -2.55 22.26 4.21
C LEU A 84 -2.19 23.73 4.00
N ARG A 85 -2.96 24.44 3.16
CA ARG A 85 -2.74 25.87 2.89
C ARG A 85 -2.91 26.73 4.14
N ARG A 86 -3.89 26.41 5.00
CA ARG A 86 -4.13 27.10 6.28
C ARG A 86 -2.92 26.96 7.20
N TYR A 87 -2.37 25.76 7.37
CA TYR A 87 -1.20 25.52 8.21
C TYR A 87 0.06 26.22 7.68
N VAL A 88 0.29 26.14 6.36
CA VAL A 88 1.42 26.84 5.73
C VAL A 88 1.34 28.36 5.97
N LYS A 89 0.16 28.98 5.79
CA LYS A 89 -0.06 30.41 6.09
C LYS A 89 0.17 30.78 7.56
N GLN A 90 -0.01 29.83 8.48
CA GLN A 90 0.29 30.00 9.90
C GLN A 90 1.78 29.78 10.23
N GLY A 91 2.64 29.62 9.22
CA GLY A 91 4.08 29.36 9.40
C GLY A 91 4.41 27.94 9.82
N ARG A 92 3.46 26.99 9.68
CA ARG A 92 3.63 25.59 10.08
C ARG A 92 4.01 24.73 8.87
N SER A 93 4.88 23.75 9.10
CA SER A 93 5.29 22.79 8.07
C SER A 93 4.27 21.68 7.90
N VAL A 94 4.16 21.17 6.68
CA VAL A 94 3.21 20.12 6.32
C VAL A 94 3.94 18.94 5.67
N GLY A 95 3.36 17.75 5.71
CA GLY A 95 3.98 16.54 5.19
C GLY A 95 3.00 15.67 4.41
N ILE A 96 3.47 15.08 3.32
CA ILE A 96 2.66 14.22 2.44
C ILE A 96 3.51 13.02 2.02
N PHE A 97 2.90 11.84 2.04
CA PHE A 97 3.41 10.65 1.37
C PHE A 97 2.70 10.54 0.02
N PRO A 98 3.31 11.03 -1.08
CA PRO A 98 2.57 11.33 -2.30
C PRO A 98 2.11 10.07 -3.06
N ALA A 99 2.72 8.91 -2.79
CA ALA A 99 2.24 7.60 -3.25
C ALA A 99 0.84 7.26 -2.74
N GLY A 100 0.44 7.76 -1.56
CA GLY A 100 -0.88 7.53 -0.95
C GLY A 100 -1.05 6.17 -0.25
N ASP A 101 -0.21 5.18 -0.56
CA ASP A 101 -0.24 3.84 0.02
C ASP A 101 1.18 3.24 0.11
N ILE A 102 1.31 2.05 0.69
CA ILE A 102 2.56 1.29 0.85
C ILE A 102 2.55 0.12 -0.15
N GLY A 103 3.67 -0.09 -0.85
CA GLY A 103 3.85 -1.23 -1.76
C GLY A 103 3.65 -2.59 -1.06
N MET A 104 3.35 -3.62 -1.84
CA MET A 104 3.08 -4.95 -1.27
C MET A 104 4.34 -5.54 -0.64
N PHE A 105 5.47 -5.41 -1.34
CA PHE A 105 6.75 -6.01 -0.95
C PHE A 105 7.90 -5.01 -0.75
N GLY A 106 7.58 -3.72 -0.55
CA GLY A 106 8.54 -2.69 -0.10
C GLY A 106 9.10 -1.78 -1.20
N GLU A 107 8.63 -1.96 -2.44
CA GLU A 107 8.78 -1.01 -3.53
C GLU A 107 7.95 0.26 -3.30
N SER A 108 8.45 1.40 -3.77
CA SER A 108 7.67 2.63 -3.80
C SER A 108 6.62 2.56 -4.90
N LEU A 109 5.41 3.03 -4.60
CA LEU A 109 4.34 3.14 -5.59
C LEU A 109 4.52 4.41 -6.44
N PRO A 110 3.94 4.44 -7.66
CA PRO A 110 3.97 5.62 -8.52
C PRO A 110 3.44 6.87 -7.84
N VAL A 111 4.03 8.01 -8.16
CA VAL A 111 3.67 9.34 -7.63
C VAL A 111 3.04 10.16 -8.75
N ASP A 112 1.91 10.80 -8.47
CA ASP A 112 1.13 11.53 -9.47
C ASP A 112 1.65 12.96 -9.61
N GLU A 113 1.59 13.51 -10.83
CA GLU A 113 2.07 14.86 -11.15
C GLU A 113 1.33 15.97 -10.35
N SER A 114 0.12 15.69 -9.84
CA SER A 114 -0.61 16.59 -8.95
C SER A 114 0.20 17.01 -7.72
N ILE A 115 1.21 16.24 -7.29
CA ILE A 115 2.08 16.67 -6.19
C ILE A 115 2.88 17.93 -6.53
N ALA A 116 3.32 18.09 -7.79
CA ALA A 116 4.03 19.29 -8.23
C ALA A 116 3.08 20.50 -8.26
N LYS A 117 1.85 20.31 -8.73
CA LYS A 117 0.79 21.33 -8.71
C LYS A 117 0.48 21.78 -7.27
N LEU A 118 0.36 20.82 -6.35
CA LEU A 118 0.15 21.09 -4.93
C LEU A 118 1.33 21.86 -4.32
N ALA A 119 2.57 21.46 -4.62
CA ALA A 119 3.76 22.13 -4.10
C ALA A 119 3.84 23.60 -4.56
N LYS A 120 3.59 23.86 -5.84
CA LYS A 120 3.49 25.24 -6.37
C LYS A 120 2.39 26.05 -5.71
N MET A 121 1.23 25.45 -5.48
CA MET A 121 0.11 26.11 -4.81
C MET A 121 0.42 26.47 -3.34
N LEU A 122 1.20 25.62 -2.64
CA LEU A 122 1.63 25.90 -1.27
C LEU A 122 2.73 26.97 -1.19
N ASP A 123 3.51 27.13 -2.26
CA ASP A 123 4.51 28.18 -2.44
C ASP A 123 5.54 28.25 -1.29
N VAL A 124 6.08 27.09 -0.91
CA VAL A 124 7.09 26.91 0.13
C VAL A 124 8.19 25.97 -0.33
N PRO A 125 9.40 26.03 0.28
CA PRO A 125 10.46 25.07 -0.02
C PRO A 125 10.03 23.62 0.25
N ILE A 126 10.58 22.68 -0.52
CA ILE A 126 10.32 21.24 -0.37
C ILE A 126 11.53 20.58 0.28
N VAL A 127 11.28 19.68 1.21
CA VAL A 127 12.29 18.76 1.75
C VAL A 127 11.90 17.36 1.36
N THR A 128 12.64 16.75 0.45
CA THR A 128 12.42 15.33 0.12
C THR A 128 13.18 14.47 1.10
N THR A 129 12.54 13.38 1.53
CA THR A 129 13.14 12.39 2.40
C THR A 129 12.99 10.99 1.84
N LYS A 130 13.96 10.14 2.14
CA LYS A 130 13.94 8.73 1.78
C LYS A 130 14.03 7.88 3.03
N ILE A 131 13.18 6.88 3.14
CA ILE A 131 13.12 5.91 4.24
C ILE A 131 13.66 4.58 3.72
N THR A 132 14.68 4.04 4.39
CA THR A 132 15.27 2.74 4.04
C THR A 132 15.29 1.79 5.24
N GLY A 133 15.08 0.50 4.99
CA GLY A 133 15.00 -0.57 5.99
C GLY A 133 13.67 -0.66 6.74
N ALA A 134 12.69 0.19 6.43
CA ALA A 134 11.38 0.21 7.06
C ALA A 134 10.49 -0.94 6.57
N ALA A 135 10.51 -1.26 5.27
CA ALA A 135 9.73 -2.37 4.75
C ALA A 135 10.32 -3.73 5.20
N LEU A 136 11.64 -3.85 5.33
CA LEU A 136 12.26 -5.03 5.96
C LEU A 136 11.77 -5.28 7.40
N ARG A 137 11.37 -4.20 8.10
CA ARG A 137 10.81 -4.27 9.45
C ARG A 137 9.34 -4.64 9.41
N ALA A 138 8.56 -4.00 8.55
CA ALA A 138 7.11 -3.95 8.62
C ALA A 138 6.48 -3.91 7.22
N GLN A 139 6.85 -4.88 6.38
CA GLN A 139 6.24 -5.12 5.07
C GLN A 139 4.72 -5.30 5.20
N ARG A 140 3.97 -5.01 4.13
CA ARG A 140 2.50 -4.98 4.17
C ARG A 140 1.90 -6.31 4.62
N THR A 141 2.43 -7.42 4.12
CA THR A 141 1.94 -8.78 4.39
C THR A 141 2.15 -9.23 5.84
N ILE A 142 3.28 -8.87 6.45
CA ILE A 142 3.68 -9.42 7.75
C ILE A 142 2.81 -8.89 8.91
N LYS A 143 2.48 -9.77 9.85
CA LYS A 143 1.65 -9.41 11.02
C LYS A 143 2.45 -8.81 12.18
N LYS A 144 3.69 -9.27 12.36
CA LYS A 144 4.55 -8.84 13.49
C LYS A 144 5.76 -8.11 12.95
N MET A 145 5.96 -6.88 13.43
CA MET A 145 7.14 -6.08 13.08
C MET A 145 8.43 -6.84 13.46
N ARG A 146 9.31 -6.99 12.47
CA ARG A 146 10.64 -7.58 12.62
C ARG A 146 11.58 -6.58 13.31
N ARG A 147 12.76 -7.05 13.71
CA ARG A 147 13.83 -6.17 14.21
C ARG A 147 14.84 -5.91 13.09
N SER A 148 14.75 -4.72 12.50
CA SER A 148 15.66 -4.20 11.46
C SER A 148 16.17 -2.80 11.84
N LYS A 149 17.18 -2.33 11.09
CA LYS A 149 17.70 -0.96 11.14
C LYS A 149 16.93 -0.11 10.12
N ILE A 150 16.38 1.02 10.57
CA ILE A 150 15.72 1.99 9.69
C ILE A 150 16.59 3.23 9.62
N THR A 151 16.75 3.80 8.43
CA THR A 151 17.39 5.09 8.25
C THR A 151 16.47 6.04 7.52
N TYR A 152 16.29 7.23 8.08
CA TYR A 152 15.58 8.35 7.46
C TYR A 152 16.64 9.31 6.93
N HIS A 153 16.53 9.67 5.66
CA HIS A 153 17.49 10.51 4.94
C HIS A 153 16.80 11.78 4.45
N ILE A 154 17.44 12.93 4.57
CA ILE A 154 17.13 14.08 3.70
C ILE A 154 17.90 13.86 2.41
N THR A 155 17.20 13.92 1.27
CA THR A 155 17.77 13.62 -0.05
C THR A 155 17.90 14.86 -0.91
N ASP A 156 17.02 15.84 -0.73
CA ASP A 156 17.07 17.13 -1.41
C ASP A 156 16.36 18.21 -0.57
N VAL A 157 16.73 19.46 -0.83
CA VAL A 157 16.04 20.67 -0.37
C VAL A 157 15.81 21.55 -1.60
N ILE A 158 14.57 21.55 -2.09
CA ILE A 158 14.16 22.34 -3.25
C ILE A 158 13.76 23.73 -2.75
N SER A 159 14.42 24.76 -3.25
CA SER A 159 14.15 26.16 -2.86
C SER A 159 12.76 26.60 -3.31
N VAL A 160 12.22 27.67 -2.71
CA VAL A 160 10.94 28.22 -3.17
C VAL A 160 11.07 28.82 -4.58
N GLU A 161 12.26 29.34 -4.91
CA GLU A 161 12.60 29.84 -6.25
C GLU A 161 12.55 28.72 -7.30
N ASP A 162 13.07 27.53 -6.97
CA ASP A 162 13.01 26.34 -7.83
C ASP A 162 11.57 25.84 -7.97
N VAL A 163 10.81 25.79 -6.87
CA VAL A 163 9.38 25.42 -6.90
C VAL A 163 8.59 26.32 -7.84
N ARG A 164 8.87 27.63 -7.84
CA ARG A 164 8.21 28.60 -8.72
C ARG A 164 8.66 28.46 -10.18
N SER A 165 9.96 28.31 -10.42
CA SER A 165 10.55 28.39 -11.76
C SER A 165 10.48 27.10 -12.59
N LEU A 166 10.61 25.92 -11.98
CA LEU A 166 10.54 24.65 -12.69
C LEU A 166 9.16 24.40 -13.31
N THR A 167 9.09 23.65 -14.41
CA THR A 167 7.80 23.14 -14.93
C THR A 167 7.21 22.11 -13.95
N ASN A 168 5.92 21.77 -14.08
CA ASN A 168 5.32 20.74 -13.23
C ASN A 168 6.02 19.37 -13.41
N GLU A 169 6.32 19.02 -14.67
CA GLU A 169 7.05 17.81 -15.04
C GLU A 169 8.44 17.75 -14.38
N SER A 170 9.30 18.76 -14.59
CA SER A 170 10.65 18.75 -14.02
C SER A 170 10.64 18.83 -12.48
N LEU A 171 9.66 19.52 -11.88
CA LEU A 171 9.49 19.53 -10.43
C LEU A 171 9.04 18.16 -9.92
N HIS A 172 8.11 17.49 -10.61
CA HIS A 172 7.64 16.14 -10.29
C HIS A 172 8.79 15.14 -10.39
N GLU A 173 9.57 15.14 -11.47
CA GLU A 173 10.74 14.28 -11.64
C GLU A 173 11.76 14.46 -10.50
N ARG A 174 12.10 15.70 -10.16
CA ARG A 174 13.02 16.00 -9.06
C ARG A 174 12.49 15.52 -7.70
N ILE A 175 11.18 15.68 -7.46
CA ILE A 175 10.51 15.15 -6.27
C ILE A 175 10.61 13.62 -6.24
N VAL A 176 10.27 12.94 -7.34
CA VAL A 176 10.29 11.48 -7.46
C VAL A 176 11.69 10.95 -7.21
N GLN A 177 12.71 11.49 -7.86
CA GLN A 177 14.12 11.12 -7.64
C GLN A 177 14.53 11.29 -6.16
N GLY A 178 14.04 12.34 -5.51
CA GLY A 178 14.28 12.60 -4.11
C GLY A 178 13.70 11.54 -3.17
N ILE A 179 12.54 10.95 -3.49
CA ILE A 179 11.81 10.07 -2.57
C ILE A 179 11.81 8.60 -2.95
N GLU A 180 11.96 8.26 -4.22
CA GLU A 180 11.92 6.88 -4.75
C GLU A 180 12.83 5.93 -3.97
N HIS A 181 12.30 4.76 -3.62
CA HIS A 181 13.06 3.69 -2.99
C HIS A 181 12.51 2.32 -3.38
N ASN A 182 13.42 1.40 -3.69
CA ASN A 182 13.10 -0.02 -3.85
C ASN A 182 13.82 -0.79 -2.73
N GLU A 183 13.06 -1.21 -1.72
CA GLU A 183 13.63 -1.91 -0.56
C GLU A 183 14.26 -3.26 -0.93
N PRO A 184 13.63 -4.13 -1.75
CA PRO A 184 14.26 -5.35 -2.24
C PRO A 184 15.61 -5.14 -2.92
N GLU A 185 15.73 -4.19 -3.85
CA GLU A 185 17.00 -3.90 -4.54
C GLU A 185 18.04 -3.35 -3.57
N TRP A 186 17.65 -2.41 -2.71
CA TRP A 186 18.53 -1.89 -1.66
C TRP A 186 19.03 -2.99 -0.72
N GLN A 187 18.18 -3.97 -0.41
CA GLN A 187 18.54 -5.08 0.45
C GLN A 187 19.51 -6.07 -0.21
N LYS A 188 19.46 -6.26 -1.54
CA LYS A 188 20.46 -7.04 -2.29
C LYS A 188 21.87 -6.47 -2.11
N GLU A 189 21.99 -5.14 -2.04
CA GLU A 189 23.26 -4.46 -1.85
C GLU A 189 23.70 -4.40 -0.38
N GLN A 190 22.79 -4.02 0.51
CA GLN A 190 23.14 -3.74 1.91
C GLN A 190 23.19 -4.98 2.80
N MET A 191 22.51 -6.06 2.40
CA MET A 191 22.43 -7.34 3.11
C MET A 191 22.17 -7.16 4.61
N ILE A 192 21.15 -6.35 4.95
CA ILE A 192 20.82 -6.07 6.35
C ILE A 192 20.24 -7.34 6.98
N LYS A 193 21.00 -7.91 7.91
CA LYS A 193 20.59 -9.10 8.66
C LYS A 193 19.46 -8.78 9.64
N LEU A 194 18.27 -9.32 9.40
CA LEU A 194 17.16 -9.27 10.33
C LEU A 194 17.53 -9.96 11.64
N LYS A 195 17.29 -9.30 12.78
CA LYS A 195 17.52 -9.91 14.11
C LYS A 195 16.46 -10.96 14.46
N THR A 196 15.28 -10.85 13.85
CA THR A 196 14.24 -11.87 13.91
C THR A 196 14.72 -13.15 13.23
N LYS A 197 14.49 -14.31 13.85
CA LYS A 197 14.95 -15.62 13.34
C LYS A 197 13.83 -16.52 12.79
N ARG A 198 12.58 -16.21 13.12
CA ARG A 198 11.39 -17.04 12.86
C ARG A 198 10.24 -16.15 12.42
N LYS A 199 9.24 -16.73 11.77
CA LYS A 199 8.03 -16.06 11.28
C LYS A 199 8.35 -15.02 10.21
N LEU A 200 9.37 -15.30 9.40
CA LEU A 200 9.78 -14.43 8.31
C LEU A 200 8.82 -14.52 7.12
N ALA A 201 8.27 -15.70 6.84
CA ALA A 201 7.36 -15.91 5.72
C ALA A 201 5.88 -15.71 6.07
N GLU A 202 5.52 -15.63 7.37
CA GLU A 202 4.12 -15.61 7.80
C GLU A 202 3.31 -14.52 7.08
N HIS A 203 2.24 -14.98 6.40
CA HIS A 203 1.30 -14.22 5.59
C HIS A 203 1.79 -13.75 4.20
N TYR A 204 2.90 -14.28 3.69
CA TYR A 204 3.33 -13.96 2.32
C TYR A 204 2.28 -14.35 1.28
N GLU A 205 1.49 -15.39 1.54
CA GLU A 205 0.40 -15.84 0.67
C GLU A 205 -0.73 -14.82 0.48
N LEU A 206 -0.78 -13.75 1.28
CA LEU A 206 -1.74 -12.65 1.08
C LEU A 206 -1.35 -11.75 -0.10
N GLY A 207 -0.05 -11.67 -0.41
CA GLY A 207 0.47 -11.01 -1.59
C GLY A 207 0.82 -12.00 -2.68
N LEU A 208 1.50 -13.11 -2.35
CA LEU A 208 1.88 -14.18 -3.28
C LEU A 208 0.74 -15.19 -3.43
N PHE A 209 0.03 -15.14 -4.54
CA PHE A 209 -1.18 -15.94 -4.77
C PHE A 209 -1.00 -17.01 -5.84
N LEU A 210 0.10 -17.03 -6.60
CA LEU A 210 0.34 -18.01 -7.67
C LEU A 210 1.58 -18.87 -7.39
N CYS A 211 1.41 -20.20 -7.36
CA CYS A 211 2.53 -21.12 -7.22
C CYS A 211 3.36 -21.20 -8.52
N PRO A 212 4.69 -20.95 -8.50
CA PRO A 212 5.53 -20.96 -9.70
C PRO A 212 5.73 -22.37 -10.28
N LYS A 213 5.50 -23.43 -9.51
CA LYS A 213 5.72 -24.82 -9.94
C LYS A 213 4.53 -25.43 -10.67
N CYS A 214 3.31 -25.10 -10.25
CA CYS A 214 2.09 -25.76 -10.74
C CYS A 214 1.02 -24.79 -11.25
N ASP A 215 1.27 -23.49 -11.23
CA ASP A 215 0.36 -22.43 -11.68
C ASP A 215 -1.03 -22.42 -11.01
N HIS A 216 -1.17 -23.10 -9.86
CA HIS A 216 -2.41 -23.07 -9.08
C HIS A 216 -2.45 -21.83 -8.17
N TYR A 217 -3.56 -21.11 -8.28
CA TYR A 217 -3.86 -19.93 -7.48
C TYR A 217 -4.31 -20.30 -6.06
N GLU A 218 -4.02 -19.44 -5.08
CA GLU A 218 -4.47 -19.53 -3.69
C GLU A 218 -4.08 -20.82 -2.94
N THR A 219 -3.04 -21.51 -3.43
CA THR A 219 -2.54 -22.78 -2.86
C THR A 219 -1.34 -22.59 -1.94
N LEU A 220 -0.75 -21.39 -1.89
CA LEU A 220 0.42 -21.11 -1.08
C LEU A 220 0.02 -20.92 0.39
N LYS A 221 0.79 -21.52 1.30
CA LYS A 221 0.67 -21.32 2.73
C LYS A 221 2.03 -21.13 3.36
N SER A 222 2.12 -20.12 4.21
CA SER A 222 3.33 -19.87 4.99
C SER A 222 3.23 -20.51 6.37
N ASN A 223 4.34 -21.07 6.83
CA ASN A 223 4.51 -21.48 8.20
C ASN A 223 5.93 -21.12 8.65
N ASN A 224 6.03 -20.27 9.67
CA ASN A 224 7.29 -19.80 10.19
C ASN A 224 8.13 -19.06 9.10
N ASN A 225 9.18 -19.69 8.57
CA ASN A 225 10.02 -19.10 7.54
C ASN A 225 9.77 -19.74 6.16
N ASP A 226 8.92 -20.76 6.08
CA ASP A 226 8.72 -21.52 4.85
C ASP A 226 7.41 -21.10 4.18
N ILE A 227 7.41 -21.12 2.86
CA ILE A 227 6.22 -21.03 2.00
C ILE A 227 6.13 -22.35 1.26
N ASN A 228 4.99 -23.01 1.33
CA ASN A 228 4.74 -24.31 0.70
C ASN A 228 3.47 -24.22 -0.14
N CYS A 229 3.40 -24.99 -1.22
CA CYS A 229 2.17 -25.19 -1.98
C CYS A 229 1.35 -26.33 -1.35
N LEU A 230 0.02 -26.18 -1.30
CA LEU A 230 -0.90 -27.25 -0.89
C LEU A 230 -1.28 -28.20 -2.03
N ASN A 231 -0.96 -27.84 -3.28
CA ASN A 231 -1.33 -28.61 -4.48
C ASN A 231 -0.16 -29.39 -5.08
N CYS A 232 1.07 -28.94 -4.87
CA CYS A 232 2.28 -29.64 -5.29
C CYS A 232 3.34 -29.59 -4.20
N ASP A 233 4.48 -30.21 -4.45
CA ASP A 233 5.64 -30.29 -3.56
C ASP A 233 6.53 -29.02 -3.54
N PHE A 234 6.08 -27.91 -4.13
CA PHE A 234 6.83 -26.65 -4.11
C PHE A 234 7.06 -26.14 -2.67
N LYS A 235 8.32 -25.80 -2.38
CA LYS A 235 8.74 -25.24 -1.10
C LYS A 235 9.89 -24.24 -1.26
N VAL A 236 9.83 -23.14 -0.51
CA VAL A 236 10.88 -22.12 -0.43
C VAL A 236 10.96 -21.53 0.97
N THR A 237 12.13 -21.04 1.39
CA THR A 237 12.33 -20.46 2.71
C THR A 237 12.74 -19.00 2.62
N VAL A 238 12.10 -18.13 3.40
CA VAL A 238 12.49 -16.74 3.59
C VAL A 238 13.62 -16.66 4.62
N ASN A 239 14.79 -16.23 4.15
CA ASN A 239 16.00 -16.16 4.95
C ASN A 239 16.10 -14.84 5.76
N ARG A 240 17.17 -14.69 6.55
CA ARG A 240 17.36 -13.51 7.42
C ARG A 240 17.73 -12.22 6.69
N TYR A 241 17.82 -12.25 5.37
CA TYR A 241 18.03 -11.10 4.50
C TYR A 241 16.78 -10.78 3.68
N ASP A 242 15.64 -11.38 4.01
CA ASP A 242 14.37 -11.21 3.27
C ASP A 242 14.44 -11.72 1.83
N GLN A 243 15.32 -12.71 1.59
CA GLN A 243 15.49 -13.39 0.31
C GLN A 243 14.93 -14.81 0.38
N LEU A 244 14.65 -15.37 -0.80
CA LEU A 244 14.07 -16.69 -0.98
C LEU A 244 15.18 -17.73 -1.25
N ASP A 245 15.34 -18.67 -0.32
CA ASP A 245 16.24 -19.81 -0.43
C ASP A 245 15.46 -21.00 -1.00
N TYR A 246 15.82 -21.41 -2.22
CA TYR A 246 15.26 -22.59 -2.89
C TYR A 246 16.03 -23.85 -2.50
N TYR A 247 15.29 -24.95 -2.32
CA TYR A 247 15.86 -26.25 -1.94
C TYR A 247 16.50 -27.00 -3.12
N GLU A 248 16.06 -26.70 -4.34
CA GLU A 248 16.53 -27.34 -5.56
C GLU A 248 17.62 -26.48 -6.24
N VAL A 249 18.72 -27.11 -6.66
CA VAL A 249 19.86 -26.44 -7.30
C VAL A 249 19.52 -25.97 -8.72
N ASN A 250 18.62 -26.67 -9.42
CA ASN A 250 18.15 -26.35 -10.78
C ASN A 250 16.65 -26.69 -10.92
N PRO A 251 15.75 -25.82 -10.46
CA PRO A 251 14.32 -26.08 -10.53
C PRO A 251 13.79 -25.96 -11.96
N THR A 252 12.73 -26.70 -12.27
CA THR A 252 12.00 -26.64 -13.55
C THR A 252 11.00 -25.48 -13.62
N TYR A 253 11.00 -24.62 -12.62
CA TYR A 253 10.08 -23.50 -12.44
C TYR A 253 10.87 -22.21 -12.13
N PRO A 254 10.29 -21.03 -12.38
CA PRO A 254 10.98 -19.77 -12.12
C PRO A 254 11.34 -19.60 -10.64
N THR A 255 12.50 -19.00 -10.39
CA THR A 255 12.98 -18.63 -9.07
C THR A 255 13.17 -17.13 -8.96
N PHE A 256 13.03 -16.62 -7.74
CA PHE A 256 13.03 -15.20 -7.45
C PHE A 256 13.93 -14.93 -6.26
N ILE A 257 14.72 -13.85 -6.29
CA ILE A 257 15.58 -13.52 -5.15
C ILE A 257 14.74 -13.09 -3.95
N ASN A 258 13.62 -12.42 -4.18
CA ASN A 258 12.75 -11.86 -3.15
C ASN A 258 11.28 -11.91 -3.59
N ALA A 259 10.36 -11.61 -2.66
CA ALA A 259 8.92 -11.67 -2.93
C ALA A 259 8.42 -10.58 -3.89
N ASN A 260 9.09 -9.43 -4.02
CA ASN A 260 8.71 -8.42 -5.02
C ASN A 260 8.96 -8.91 -6.45
N ASP A 261 10.05 -9.63 -6.69
CA ASP A 261 10.35 -10.21 -8.01
C ASP A 261 9.34 -11.31 -8.36
N TRP A 262 8.90 -12.12 -7.39
CA TRP A 262 7.80 -13.07 -7.56
C TRP A 262 6.48 -12.34 -7.84
N ASP A 263 6.17 -11.29 -7.09
CA ASP A 263 4.95 -10.50 -7.24
C ASP A 263 4.78 -9.93 -8.65
N LYS A 264 5.83 -9.34 -9.21
CA LYS A 264 5.83 -8.85 -10.59
C LYS A 264 5.48 -9.97 -11.59
N TRP A 265 6.13 -11.12 -11.46
CA TRP A 265 5.89 -12.28 -12.33
C TRP A 265 4.44 -12.80 -12.23
N GLN A 266 3.89 -12.95 -11.03
CA GLN A 266 2.52 -13.45 -10.88
C GLN A 266 1.48 -12.45 -11.37
N LEU A 267 1.75 -11.15 -11.29
CA LEU A 267 0.88 -10.11 -11.81
C LEU A 267 0.87 -10.08 -13.34
N GLU A 268 2.03 -10.30 -13.96
CA GLU A 268 2.11 -10.53 -15.41
C GLU A 268 1.31 -11.77 -15.82
N LYS A 269 1.47 -12.89 -15.10
CA LYS A 269 0.70 -14.13 -15.35
C LYS A 269 -0.80 -13.94 -15.14
N LEU A 270 -1.22 -13.16 -14.16
CA LEU A 270 -2.61 -12.84 -13.93
C LEU A 270 -3.21 -12.03 -15.10
N LYS A 271 -2.47 -11.03 -15.60
CA LYS A 271 -2.89 -10.25 -16.77
C LYS A 271 -2.98 -11.12 -18.02
N GLU A 272 -1.96 -11.94 -18.29
CA GLU A 272 -1.99 -12.91 -19.39
C GLU A 272 -3.19 -13.87 -19.29
N LYS A 273 -3.49 -14.38 -18.09
CA LYS A 273 -4.67 -15.23 -17.85
C LYS A 273 -5.96 -14.49 -18.20
N ILE A 274 -6.12 -13.25 -17.73
CA ILE A 274 -7.32 -12.43 -17.98
C ILE A 274 -7.44 -12.08 -19.47
N ASP A 275 -6.32 -11.79 -20.13
CA ASP A 275 -6.30 -11.38 -21.54
C ASP A 275 -6.65 -12.53 -22.49
N ASN A 276 -6.36 -13.76 -22.09
CA ASN A 276 -6.71 -14.97 -22.82
C ASN A 276 -8.02 -15.63 -22.35
N TRP A 277 -8.74 -15.01 -21.41
CA TRP A 277 -10.00 -15.55 -20.89
C TRP A 277 -11.15 -15.24 -21.85
N ASP A 278 -11.86 -16.27 -22.32
CA ASP A 278 -12.94 -16.16 -23.32
C ASP A 278 -14.33 -16.58 -22.78
N ASP A 279 -14.39 -17.27 -21.64
CA ASP A 279 -15.65 -17.68 -21.03
C ASP A 279 -16.21 -16.62 -20.07
N HIS A 280 -17.24 -15.91 -20.53
CA HIS A 280 -17.97 -14.92 -19.74
C HIS A 280 -18.80 -15.52 -18.60
N ASN A 281 -19.12 -16.82 -18.63
CA ASN A 281 -19.98 -17.47 -17.63
C ASN A 281 -19.19 -18.16 -16.51
N THR A 282 -17.86 -18.27 -16.64
CA THR A 282 -16.99 -18.84 -15.61
C THR A 282 -16.19 -17.73 -14.94
N PRO A 283 -16.16 -17.67 -13.60
CA PRO A 283 -15.38 -16.66 -12.89
C PRO A 283 -13.87 -16.89 -13.10
N ILE A 284 -13.16 -15.81 -13.41
CA ILE A 284 -11.69 -15.76 -13.46
C ILE A 284 -11.09 -16.05 -12.08
N ALA A 285 -11.74 -15.53 -11.04
CA ALA A 285 -11.40 -15.74 -9.64
C ALA A 285 -12.68 -15.89 -8.80
N TYR A 286 -12.68 -16.84 -7.86
CA TYR A 286 -13.83 -17.15 -7.02
C TYR A 286 -13.40 -17.56 -5.61
N ARG A 287 -14.07 -17.02 -4.59
CA ARG A 287 -13.82 -17.36 -3.19
C ARG A 287 -15.10 -17.40 -2.37
N GLU A 288 -15.23 -18.45 -1.58
CA GLU A 288 -16.28 -18.63 -0.56
C GLU A 288 -15.77 -18.30 0.85
N ASN A 289 -16.68 -18.35 1.82
CA ASN A 289 -16.39 -18.14 3.24
C ASN A 289 -15.80 -16.76 3.54
N LEU A 290 -16.23 -15.76 2.76
CA LEU A 290 -15.90 -14.37 2.95
C LEU A 290 -17.02 -13.66 3.71
N TYR A 291 -16.74 -12.44 4.11
CA TYR A 291 -17.69 -11.55 4.74
C TYR A 291 -17.60 -10.18 4.09
N TYR A 292 -18.72 -9.48 4.03
CA TYR A 292 -18.77 -8.12 3.56
C TYR A 292 -19.38 -7.13 4.55
N ASN A 293 -18.95 -5.88 4.43
CA ASN A 293 -19.61 -4.71 5.00
C ASN A 293 -19.90 -3.71 3.88
N GLU A 294 -21.04 -3.05 3.98
CA GLU A 294 -21.41 -1.94 3.11
C GLU A 294 -21.72 -0.71 3.97
N VAL A 295 -21.25 0.46 3.53
CA VAL A 295 -21.58 1.77 4.11
C VAL A 295 -21.81 2.78 2.98
N LYS A 296 -22.41 3.93 3.29
CA LYS A 296 -22.52 5.03 2.32
C LYS A 296 -21.14 5.66 2.04
N LYS A 297 -20.96 6.30 0.89
CA LYS A 297 -19.68 6.89 0.45
C LYS A 297 -19.01 7.84 1.44
N ASP A 298 -19.81 8.61 2.19
CA ASP A 298 -19.32 9.60 3.16
C ASP A 298 -19.23 9.03 4.59
N GLU A 299 -19.52 7.73 4.77
CA GLU A 299 -19.39 7.03 6.03
C GLU A 299 -18.05 6.28 6.10
N ILE A 300 -17.49 6.25 7.31
CA ILE A 300 -16.32 5.44 7.62
C ILE A 300 -16.76 4.04 8.05
N PHE A 301 -16.04 3.02 7.60
CA PHE A 301 -16.20 1.69 8.18
C PHE A 301 -15.84 1.74 9.66
N GLN A 302 -16.78 1.32 10.53
CA GLN A 302 -16.51 1.23 11.96
C GLN A 302 -15.38 0.21 12.20
N PRO A 303 -14.42 0.49 13.10
CA PRO A 303 -13.19 -0.28 13.20
C PRO A 303 -13.47 -1.70 13.66
N TYR A 304 -13.07 -2.69 12.84
CA TYR A 304 -13.06 -4.13 13.12
C TYR A 304 -14.31 -4.68 13.83
N SER A 305 -15.48 -4.11 13.55
CA SER A 305 -16.73 -4.63 14.07
C SER A 305 -17.26 -5.70 13.11
N GLU A 306 -16.89 -6.95 13.35
CA GLU A 306 -17.55 -8.10 12.72
C GLU A 306 -19.07 -8.13 12.97
N LYS A 307 -19.58 -7.31 13.91
CA LYS A 307 -21.00 -7.29 14.29
C LYS A 307 -21.96 -7.07 13.12
N ASN A 308 -21.54 -6.35 12.08
CA ASN A 308 -22.37 -6.06 10.91
C ASN A 308 -21.88 -6.78 9.65
N ALA A 309 -20.91 -7.69 9.78
CA ALA A 309 -20.35 -8.41 8.65
C ALA A 309 -21.28 -9.56 8.26
N LYS A 310 -21.68 -9.61 6.99
CA LYS A 310 -22.57 -10.63 6.45
C LYS A 310 -21.76 -11.60 5.61
N ALA A 311 -22.09 -12.90 5.67
CA ALA A 311 -21.39 -13.92 4.89
C ALA A 311 -21.64 -13.74 3.40
N CYS A 312 -20.62 -14.00 2.58
CA CYS A 312 -20.71 -13.95 1.14
C CYS A 312 -19.69 -14.86 0.44
N SER A 313 -19.95 -15.15 -0.83
CA SER A 313 -18.93 -15.50 -1.82
C SER A 313 -18.67 -14.31 -2.75
N PHE A 314 -17.48 -14.28 -3.33
CA PHE A 314 -17.00 -13.21 -4.20
C PHE A 314 -16.46 -13.81 -5.49
N ALA A 315 -16.90 -13.29 -6.63
CA ALA A 315 -16.52 -13.75 -7.95
C ALA A 315 -16.13 -12.57 -8.83
N ILE A 316 -15.08 -12.74 -9.63
CA ILE A 316 -14.70 -11.81 -10.70
C ILE A 316 -14.89 -12.55 -12.02
N PHE A 317 -15.78 -12.03 -12.86
CA PHE A 317 -15.99 -12.43 -14.25
C PHE A 317 -15.28 -11.46 -15.18
N LEU A 318 -15.32 -11.72 -16.48
CA LEU A 318 -14.67 -10.87 -17.48
C LEU A 318 -15.32 -9.46 -17.56
N ASP A 319 -16.62 -9.37 -17.33
CA ASP A 319 -17.43 -8.16 -17.48
C ASP A 319 -17.92 -7.58 -16.15
N LYS A 320 -17.89 -8.36 -15.05
CA LYS A 320 -18.46 -7.95 -13.76
C LYS A 320 -17.82 -8.58 -12.54
N ILE A 321 -18.07 -7.96 -11.39
CA ILE A 321 -17.87 -8.52 -10.05
C ILE A 321 -19.22 -8.95 -9.50
N VAL A 322 -19.30 -10.16 -8.93
CA VAL A 322 -20.52 -10.67 -8.29
C VAL A 322 -20.25 -10.98 -6.82
N LEU A 323 -21.10 -10.45 -5.95
CA LEU A 323 -21.14 -10.78 -4.53
C LEU A 323 -22.43 -11.55 -4.25
N THR A 324 -22.32 -12.75 -3.70
CA THR A 324 -23.47 -13.62 -3.43
C THR A 324 -23.55 -13.94 -1.94
N SER A 325 -24.74 -13.96 -1.37
CA SER A 325 -24.95 -14.33 0.04
C SER A 325 -24.72 -15.82 0.28
N ASP A 326 -24.65 -16.22 1.55
CA ASP A 326 -24.61 -17.63 1.97
C ASP A 326 -25.86 -18.44 1.56
N LYS A 327 -26.96 -17.76 1.21
CA LYS A 327 -28.20 -18.37 0.69
C LYS A 327 -28.24 -18.49 -0.83
N GLY A 328 -27.21 -18.05 -1.54
CA GLY A 328 -27.18 -18.03 -3.00
C GLY A 328 -27.89 -16.82 -3.64
N GLU A 329 -28.39 -15.86 -2.84
CA GLU A 329 -28.97 -14.62 -3.37
C GLU A 329 -27.85 -13.66 -3.80
N ILE A 330 -27.94 -13.13 -5.02
CA ILE A 330 -27.04 -12.10 -5.53
C ILE A 330 -27.25 -10.80 -4.74
N ILE A 331 -26.18 -10.29 -4.14
CA ILE A 331 -26.18 -9.04 -3.38
C ILE A 331 -25.80 -7.87 -4.29
N HIS A 332 -24.72 -8.04 -5.06
CA HIS A 332 -24.26 -7.06 -6.04
C HIS A 332 -23.80 -7.74 -7.33
N GLU A 333 -24.10 -7.10 -8.46
CA GLU A 333 -23.44 -7.31 -9.74
C GLU A 333 -22.91 -5.96 -10.23
N LEU A 334 -21.59 -5.80 -10.20
CA LEU A 334 -20.93 -4.54 -10.55
C LEU A 334 -20.19 -4.73 -11.87
N TYR A 335 -20.68 -4.07 -12.92
CA TYR A 335 -20.13 -4.19 -14.27
C TYR A 335 -18.91 -3.28 -14.45
N PHE A 336 -17.93 -3.74 -15.25
CA PHE A 336 -16.74 -2.96 -15.60
C PHE A 336 -17.00 -1.98 -16.76
N GLU A 337 -17.90 -2.31 -17.68
CA GLU A 337 -18.32 -1.39 -18.73
C GLU A 337 -19.30 -0.36 -18.17
N ASN A 338 -19.11 0.93 -18.49
CA ASN A 338 -19.91 2.03 -17.94
C ASN A 338 -19.99 1.99 -16.39
N SER A 339 -18.92 1.50 -15.77
CA SER A 339 -18.87 1.22 -14.34
C SER A 339 -19.11 2.46 -13.49
N ASP A 340 -19.88 2.30 -12.43
CA ASP A 340 -19.96 3.26 -11.33
C ASP A 340 -18.83 3.06 -10.31
N ILE A 341 -17.95 2.07 -10.51
CA ILE A 341 -16.76 1.83 -9.70
C ILE A 341 -15.74 2.92 -9.99
N TYR A 342 -15.38 3.68 -8.96
CA TYR A 342 -14.42 4.78 -9.08
C TYR A 342 -13.18 4.62 -8.20
N ARG A 343 -13.15 3.60 -7.32
CA ARG A 343 -11.97 3.30 -6.47
C ARG A 343 -11.90 1.82 -6.12
N ILE A 344 -10.71 1.25 -6.20
CA ILE A 344 -10.39 -0.10 -5.67
C ILE A 344 -9.03 -0.05 -4.97
N LEU A 345 -8.97 -0.56 -3.73
CA LEU A 345 -7.76 -0.54 -2.93
C LEU A 345 -7.62 -1.75 -1.99
N VAL A 346 -6.37 -2.11 -1.71
CA VAL A 346 -6.06 -3.10 -0.67
C VAL A 346 -6.13 -2.35 0.66
N GLN A 347 -7.04 -2.71 1.57
CA GLN A 347 -6.95 -2.23 2.95
C GLN A 347 -6.28 -3.25 3.86
N TYR A 348 -5.53 -2.77 4.86
CA TYR A 348 -4.97 -3.55 5.98
C TYR A 348 -4.20 -4.84 5.64
N LYS A 349 -3.89 -5.08 4.34
CA LYS A 349 -3.20 -6.19 3.64
C LYS A 349 -4.03 -7.37 3.11
N ASP A 350 -5.25 -7.57 3.58
CA ASP A 350 -6.10 -8.74 3.27
C ASP A 350 -7.57 -8.39 3.00
N VAL A 351 -7.85 -7.10 2.83
CA VAL A 351 -9.19 -6.57 2.65
C VAL A 351 -9.31 -6.01 1.25
N TYR A 352 -10.31 -6.51 0.53
CA TYR A 352 -10.74 -5.96 -0.75
C TYR A 352 -11.72 -4.83 -0.46
N GLU A 353 -11.40 -3.62 -0.91
CA GLU A 353 -12.31 -2.47 -0.78
C GLU A 353 -12.54 -1.83 -2.13
N LEU A 354 -13.82 -1.59 -2.44
CA LEU A 354 -14.24 -0.88 -3.64
C LEU A 354 -15.28 0.19 -3.28
N ASP A 355 -15.21 1.32 -3.98
CA ASP A 355 -16.25 2.34 -3.93
C ASP A 355 -16.96 2.39 -5.28
N PHE A 356 -18.29 2.44 -5.23
CA PHE A 356 -19.16 2.40 -6.39
C PHE A 356 -20.45 3.19 -6.11
N GLY A 357 -20.91 3.98 -7.07
CA GLY A 357 -22.11 4.80 -6.92
C GLY A 357 -22.09 5.65 -5.64
N GLU A 358 -23.02 5.36 -4.72
CA GLU A 358 -23.14 6.04 -3.41
C GLU A 358 -22.67 5.18 -2.22
N TYR A 359 -21.96 4.09 -2.50
CA TYR A 359 -21.62 3.05 -1.52
C TYR A 359 -20.13 2.71 -1.50
N ARG A 360 -19.73 2.11 -0.40
CA ARG A 360 -18.41 1.51 -0.20
C ARG A 360 -18.61 0.09 0.27
N LEU A 361 -17.98 -0.85 -0.42
CA LEU A 361 -18.04 -2.26 -0.11
C LEU A 361 -16.66 -2.74 0.34
N ARG A 362 -16.65 -3.49 1.43
CA ARG A 362 -15.47 -4.13 1.99
C ARG A 362 -15.70 -5.62 2.06
N VAL A 363 -14.80 -6.42 1.48
CA VAL A 363 -14.84 -7.89 1.49
C VAL A 363 -13.56 -8.42 2.14
N PHE A 364 -13.70 -9.36 3.08
CA PHE A 364 -12.59 -9.90 3.86
C PHE A 364 -12.87 -11.31 4.39
N SER A 365 -11.80 -12.00 4.83
CA SER A 365 -11.90 -13.28 5.55
C SER A 365 -11.65 -13.09 7.05
N LYS A 366 -12.45 -13.74 7.91
CA LYS A 366 -12.20 -13.78 9.37
C LYS A 366 -10.91 -14.52 9.72
N GLN A 367 -10.50 -15.47 8.89
CA GLN A 367 -9.24 -16.22 9.08
C GLN A 367 -8.01 -15.41 8.65
N LYS A 368 -8.20 -14.27 7.97
CA LYS A 368 -7.13 -13.40 7.46
C LYS A 368 -6.22 -14.13 6.46
N ASP A 369 -6.86 -14.88 5.57
CA ASP A 369 -6.25 -15.72 4.55
C ASP A 369 -6.74 -15.39 3.14
N PHE A 370 -7.48 -14.29 2.96
CA PHE A 370 -7.98 -13.84 1.67
C PHE A 370 -6.88 -13.04 0.94
N PRO A 371 -6.37 -13.53 -0.20
CA PRO A 371 -5.35 -12.82 -0.97
C PRO A 371 -5.99 -11.69 -1.80
N ALA A 372 -6.53 -10.68 -1.10
CA ALA A 372 -7.24 -9.55 -1.70
C ALA A 372 -6.42 -8.84 -2.79
N HIS A 373 -5.07 -8.91 -2.71
CA HIS A 373 -4.18 -8.39 -3.73
C HIS A 373 -4.48 -8.95 -5.13
N MET A 374 -4.68 -10.26 -5.26
CA MET A 374 -5.01 -10.91 -6.53
C MET A 374 -6.30 -10.33 -7.13
N TYR A 375 -7.35 -10.29 -6.30
CA TYR A 375 -8.68 -9.84 -6.71
C TYR A 375 -8.66 -8.36 -7.12
N ILE A 376 -7.92 -7.54 -6.39
CA ILE A 376 -7.79 -6.10 -6.69
C ILE A 376 -7.05 -5.89 -8.00
N GLU A 377 -5.92 -6.55 -8.21
CA GLU A 377 -5.14 -6.39 -9.45
C GLU A 377 -5.88 -6.96 -10.66
N ALA A 378 -6.64 -8.05 -10.49
CA ALA A 378 -7.57 -8.54 -11.51
C ALA A 378 -8.63 -7.50 -11.86
N SER A 379 -9.29 -6.92 -10.85
CA SER A 379 -10.34 -5.90 -11.05
C SER A 379 -9.78 -4.63 -11.71
N ARG A 380 -8.59 -4.19 -11.31
CA ARG A 380 -7.89 -3.02 -11.88
C ARG A 380 -7.55 -3.24 -13.36
N HIS A 381 -7.04 -4.42 -13.71
CA HIS A 381 -6.74 -4.76 -15.09
C HIS A 381 -8.01 -4.77 -15.96
N LEU A 382 -9.10 -5.36 -15.46
CA LEU A 382 -10.39 -5.38 -16.17
C LEU A 382 -11.00 -3.99 -16.35
N LEU A 383 -10.96 -3.14 -15.33
CA LEU A 383 -11.38 -1.73 -15.44
C LEU A 383 -10.53 -0.96 -16.47
N HIS A 384 -9.22 -1.15 -16.45
CA HIS A 384 -8.31 -0.53 -17.42
C HIS A 384 -8.63 -0.98 -18.86
N LYS A 385 -8.91 -2.27 -19.09
CA LYS A 385 -9.35 -2.78 -20.41
C LYS A 385 -10.65 -2.14 -20.89
N ASN A 386 -11.52 -1.75 -19.97
CA ASN A 386 -12.78 -1.06 -20.26
C ASN A 386 -12.64 0.48 -20.25
N ASN A 387 -11.42 1.01 -20.29
CA ASN A 387 -11.12 2.45 -20.25
C ASN A 387 -11.70 3.19 -19.03
N VAL A 388 -11.93 2.49 -17.92
CA VAL A 388 -12.40 3.09 -16.67
C VAL A 388 -11.21 3.59 -15.86
N ILE A 389 -11.15 4.91 -15.68
CA ILE A 389 -10.14 5.57 -14.84
C ILE A 389 -10.65 5.59 -13.41
N ILE A 390 -10.01 4.80 -12.54
CA ILE A 390 -10.30 4.79 -11.11
C ILE A 390 -9.27 5.60 -10.32
N SER A 391 -9.68 6.14 -9.17
CA SER A 391 -8.73 6.62 -8.17
C SER A 391 -7.94 5.43 -7.62
N THR A 392 -6.62 5.50 -7.72
CA THR A 392 -5.70 4.54 -7.10
C THR A 392 -5.36 4.90 -5.64
N ARG A 393 -5.93 6.00 -5.12
CA ARG A 393 -5.53 6.63 -3.85
C ARG A 393 -6.67 7.17 -3.00
#